data_AF-U3U4K4-F1
#
_entry.id   AF-U3U4K4-F1
#
_cell.length_a   1.000
_cell.length_b   1.000
_cell.length_c   1.000
_cell.angle_alpha   90.00
_cell.angle_beta   90.00
_cell.angle_gamma   90.00
#
_symmetry.space_group_name_H-M   'P 1'
#
loop_
_entity.id
_entity.type
_entity.pdbx_description
1 polymer ?
#
loop_
_entity_poly.entity_id
_entity_poly.type
_entity_poly.pdbx_seq_one_letter_code
_entity_poly.pdbx_strand_id
1 'polypeptide(L)'
;MRALNRHSLLLAPLEADDSLTLQQQLYQRLRQAILNGQLAAELQVLRNTVIAVWSQLQAEGFILSDRQASRVSRLAHMPLLAQASDDSADWPVSARAARLHSLHRLSSQELALRPSTPALAQWRRALNQTSQQAQLLGYGDPLGELALREALARGVRCAPQQIVITEGAQQALTLCVALLTNRGDTGWVEEPGYRGAKAAMRLGDLQIEPIAVDAQGLAPTAQDWQQRPPRLIYTTPTHQYPTGAIMSAARRLALLAAAQRHQAWIIEDDYDSDFRYSGEPIAAMQGMAQPTPVIYIGSFSKTLFPALRIGYMVCCPPRCCRGCGRPCMSCYAAVTGRNSRRWRYF
;
A
#
# COMPACT_ATOMS: atom_id res chain seq x y z
N MET A 1 -55.43 29.95 12.49
CA MET A 1 -55.61 30.90 11.35
C MET A 1 -54.89 32.19 11.71
N ARG A 2 -53.87 32.70 11.03
CA ARG A 2 -53.17 32.38 9.79
C ARG A 2 -51.69 32.70 10.05
N ALA A 3 -50.81 31.78 9.69
CA ALA A 3 -49.39 32.02 9.56
C ALA A 3 -49.18 32.99 8.38
N LEU A 4 -48.43 34.07 8.61
CA LEU A 4 -47.89 34.93 7.57
C LEU A 4 -46.42 35.21 7.90
N ASN A 5 -45.59 34.31 7.36
CA ASN A 5 -44.20 34.47 6.95
C ASN A 5 -43.43 35.69 7.48
N ARG A 6 -42.67 35.48 8.55
CA ARG A 6 -41.42 36.22 8.79
C ARG A 6 -40.36 35.73 7.79
N HIS A 7 -40.43 36.17 6.55
CA HIS A 7 -39.21 36.21 5.74
C HIS A 7 -38.29 37.24 6.40
N SER A 8 -37.13 36.81 6.90
CA SER A 8 -36.08 37.74 7.35
C SER A 8 -35.89 38.80 6.25
N LEU A 9 -35.60 40.05 6.62
CA LEU A 9 -35.36 41.15 5.67
C LEU A 9 -34.37 40.80 4.54
N LEU A 10 -33.50 39.81 4.77
CA LEU A 10 -32.50 39.27 3.85
C LEU A 10 -33.01 38.20 2.85
N LEU A 11 -34.17 37.57 3.10
CA LEU A 11 -34.70 36.42 2.33
C LEU A 11 -35.91 36.75 1.45
N ALA A 12 -36.43 37.99 1.51
CA ALA A 12 -37.50 38.42 0.61
C ALA A 12 -36.95 38.63 -0.81
N PRO A 13 -37.61 38.11 -1.88
CA PRO A 13 -37.13 38.26 -3.24
C PRO A 13 -37.02 39.75 -3.64
N LEU A 14 -36.01 40.06 -4.47
CA LEU A 14 -35.87 41.36 -5.13
C LEU A 14 -36.55 41.25 -6.50
N GLU A 15 -37.34 42.25 -6.88
CA GLU A 15 -38.11 42.24 -8.12
C GLU A 15 -37.35 43.00 -9.20
N ALA A 16 -37.26 42.43 -10.41
CA ALA A 16 -36.73 43.16 -11.55
C ALA A 16 -37.85 44.09 -12.07
N ASP A 17 -37.82 45.35 -11.65
CA ASP A 17 -38.71 46.41 -12.11
C ASP A 17 -37.91 47.44 -12.93
N ASP A 18 -38.54 48.12 -13.89
CA ASP A 18 -37.89 49.03 -14.85
C ASP A 18 -37.33 50.31 -14.20
N SER A 19 -37.66 50.56 -12.92
CA SER A 19 -37.37 51.83 -12.22
C SER A 19 -36.07 51.83 -11.39
N LEU A 20 -35.59 50.67 -10.90
CA LEU A 20 -34.41 50.57 -10.04
C LEU A 20 -33.64 49.27 -10.28
N THR A 21 -32.30 49.35 -10.37
CA THR A 21 -31.44 48.17 -10.44
C THR A 21 -31.54 47.31 -9.16
N LEU A 22 -31.37 45.99 -9.26
CA LEU A 22 -31.38 45.08 -8.10
C LEU A 22 -30.39 45.50 -7.00
N GLN A 23 -29.25 46.10 -7.38
CA GLN A 23 -28.26 46.65 -6.46
C GLN A 23 -28.82 47.85 -5.66
N GLN A 24 -29.54 48.77 -6.33
CA GLN A 24 -30.16 49.93 -5.68
C GLN A 24 -31.29 49.52 -4.75
N GLN A 25 -32.09 48.53 -5.14
CA GLN A 25 -33.15 47.97 -4.29
C GLN A 25 -32.57 47.31 -3.02
N LEU A 26 -31.51 46.49 -3.17
CA LEU A 26 -30.82 45.87 -2.04
C LEU A 26 -30.19 46.91 -1.11
N TYR A 27 -29.57 47.95 -1.69
CA TYR A 27 -28.97 49.05 -0.92
C TYR A 27 -30.02 49.82 -0.10
N GLN A 28 -31.15 50.19 -0.71
CA GLN A 28 -32.24 50.89 0.00
C GLN A 28 -32.85 50.03 1.11
N ARG A 29 -33.03 48.72 0.86
CA ARG A 29 -33.56 47.77 1.87
C ARG A 29 -32.60 47.61 3.05
N LEU A 30 -31.30 47.44 2.80
CA LEU A 30 -30.29 47.37 3.85
C LEU A 30 -30.18 48.70 4.63
N ARG A 31 -30.25 49.83 3.94
CA ARG A 31 -30.25 51.17 4.56
C ARG A 31 -31.44 51.37 5.50
N GLN A 32 -32.65 50.99 5.08
CA GLN A 32 -33.85 51.08 5.92
C GLN A 32 -33.79 50.12 7.12
N ALA A 33 -33.30 48.89 6.92
CA ALA A 33 -33.13 47.92 8.01
C ALA A 33 -32.10 48.39 9.08
N ILE A 34 -31.06 49.13 8.66
CA ILE A 34 -30.11 49.77 9.58
C ILE A 34 -30.76 50.93 10.33
N LEU A 35 -31.47 51.82 9.63
CA LEU A 35 -32.13 52.98 10.24
C LEU A 35 -33.23 52.58 11.24
N ASN A 36 -33.90 51.45 11.00
CA ASN A 36 -34.92 50.90 11.89
C ASN A 36 -34.34 49.98 12.98
N GLY A 37 -33.00 49.84 13.07
CA GLY A 37 -32.33 49.02 14.09
C GLY A 37 -32.48 47.50 13.95
N GLN A 38 -33.06 47.02 12.85
CA GLN A 38 -33.42 45.62 12.65
C GLN A 38 -32.22 44.75 12.24
N LEU A 39 -31.26 45.30 11.49
CA LEU A 39 -30.09 44.55 10.99
C LEU A 39 -29.11 44.15 12.11
N ALA A 40 -28.93 45.03 13.11
CA ALA A 40 -28.07 44.77 14.27
C ALA A 40 -28.68 43.73 15.23
N ALA A 41 -30.01 43.71 15.34
CA ALA A 41 -30.75 42.74 16.15
C ALA A 41 -30.74 41.33 15.54
N GLU A 42 -30.72 41.19 14.21
CA GLU A 42 -30.82 39.89 13.54
C GLU A 42 -29.50 39.11 13.49
N LEU A 43 -28.34 39.77 13.40
CA LEU A 43 -27.06 39.06 13.22
C LEU A 43 -26.03 39.28 14.33
N GLN A 44 -26.15 40.33 15.17
CA GLN A 44 -25.25 40.64 16.30
C GLN A 44 -23.72 40.44 16.06
N VAL A 45 -23.25 40.56 14.82
CA VAL A 45 -21.85 40.31 14.45
C VAL A 45 -21.15 41.57 14.01
N LEU A 46 -19.84 41.62 14.30
CA LEU A 46 -18.97 42.68 13.81
C LEU A 46 -18.79 42.56 12.29
N ARG A 47 -18.62 43.70 11.62
CA ARG A 47 -18.35 43.77 10.18
C ARG A 47 -17.21 42.85 9.73
N ASN A 48 -16.16 42.74 10.54
CA ASN A 48 -15.00 41.90 10.22
C ASN A 48 -15.36 40.42 10.16
N THR A 49 -16.30 39.95 10.99
CA THR A 49 -16.82 38.59 10.96
C THR A 49 -17.54 38.31 9.64
N VAL A 50 -18.34 39.27 9.15
CA VAL A 50 -19.06 39.13 7.87
C VAL A 50 -18.10 39.08 6.69
N ILE A 51 -17.06 39.92 6.69
CA ILE A 51 -16.02 39.90 5.64
C ILE A 51 -15.25 38.58 5.66
N ALA A 52 -14.86 38.08 6.83
CA ALA A 52 -14.15 36.81 6.95
C ALA A 52 -14.99 35.63 6.46
N VAL A 53 -16.28 35.57 6.82
CA VAL A 53 -17.21 34.55 6.34
C VAL A 53 -17.45 34.67 4.83
N TRP A 54 -17.57 35.89 4.31
CA TRP A 54 -17.71 36.11 2.87
C TRP A 54 -16.48 35.63 2.08
N SER A 55 -15.28 35.97 2.57
CA SER A 55 -14.02 35.49 1.98
C SER A 55 -13.90 33.97 2.05
N GLN A 56 -14.35 33.34 3.14
CA GLN A 56 -14.39 31.90 3.29
C GLN A 56 -15.35 31.24 2.29
N LEU A 57 -16.59 31.74 2.18
CA LEU A 57 -17.58 31.26 1.22
C LEU A 57 -17.14 31.47 -0.24
N GLN A 58 -16.36 32.52 -0.51
CA GLN A 58 -15.74 32.73 -1.81
C GLN A 58 -14.61 31.72 -2.06
N ALA A 59 -13.75 31.47 -1.08
CA ALA A 59 -12.67 30.48 -1.18
C ALA A 59 -13.20 29.05 -1.37
N GLU A 60 -14.32 28.72 -0.73
CA GLU A 60 -15.03 27.44 -0.87
C GLU A 60 -15.84 27.34 -2.18
N GLY A 61 -15.95 28.43 -2.95
CA GLY A 61 -16.64 28.46 -4.22
C GLY A 61 -18.17 28.52 -4.13
N PHE A 62 -18.73 28.80 -2.93
CA PHE A 62 -20.15 29.12 -2.77
C PHE A 62 -20.49 30.48 -3.37
N ILE A 63 -19.53 31.40 -3.37
CA ILE A 63 -19.63 32.72 -4.00
C ILE A 63 -18.56 32.81 -5.10
N LEU A 64 -18.99 33.05 -6.32
CA LEU A 64 -18.11 33.31 -7.46
C LEU A 64 -18.06 34.81 -7.70
N SER A 65 -16.89 35.41 -7.52
CA SER A 65 -16.67 36.83 -7.80
C SER A 65 -15.99 37.00 -9.16
N ASP A 66 -16.58 37.84 -10.01
CA ASP A 66 -15.99 38.37 -11.24
C ASP A 66 -15.74 39.88 -11.08
N ARG A 67 -14.99 40.49 -12.01
CA ARG A 67 -14.60 41.92 -11.99
C ARG A 67 -15.78 42.89 -11.89
N GLN A 68 -16.99 42.44 -12.20
CA GLN A 68 -18.21 43.26 -12.22
C GLN A 68 -19.25 42.86 -11.17
N ALA A 69 -19.22 41.63 -10.63
CA ALA A 69 -20.22 41.18 -9.64
C ALA A 69 -19.79 39.90 -8.90
N SER A 70 -20.34 39.70 -7.70
CA SER A 70 -20.33 38.40 -7.01
C SER A 70 -21.67 37.70 -7.21
N ARG A 71 -21.65 36.40 -7.53
CA ARG A 71 -22.84 35.56 -7.72
C ARG A 71 -22.73 34.28 -6.90
N VAL A 72 -23.86 33.78 -6.39
CA VAL A 72 -23.90 32.49 -5.70
C VAL A 72 -23.69 31.38 -6.74
N SER A 73 -22.84 30.41 -6.42
CA SER A 73 -22.57 29.27 -7.29
C SER A 73 -23.83 28.42 -7.46
N ARG A 74 -24.06 27.91 -8.68
CA ARG A 74 -25.14 26.96 -8.92
C ARG A 74 -24.72 25.60 -8.37
N LEU A 75 -25.19 25.28 -7.18
CA LEU A 75 -24.97 23.98 -6.57
C LEU A 75 -25.86 22.93 -7.25
N ALA A 76 -25.30 21.76 -7.53
CA ALA A 76 -26.11 20.62 -7.93
C ALA A 76 -27.05 20.29 -6.77
N HIS A 77 -28.37 20.31 -7.02
CA HIS A 77 -29.34 19.92 -6.01
C HIS A 77 -29.26 18.40 -5.84
N MET A 78 -28.44 17.93 -4.90
CA MET A 78 -28.59 16.57 -4.40
C MET A 78 -29.97 16.50 -3.73
N PRO A 79 -30.88 15.61 -4.18
CA PRO A 79 -32.11 15.40 -3.44
C PRO A 79 -31.68 15.03 -2.02
N LEU A 80 -32.10 15.85 -1.05
CA LEU A 80 -31.96 15.49 0.36
C LEU A 80 -32.69 14.16 0.48
N LEU A 81 -31.93 13.07 0.55
CA LEU A 81 -32.48 11.74 0.82
C LEU A 81 -33.27 11.94 2.11
N ALA A 82 -34.60 11.96 1.99
CA ALA A 82 -35.50 12.19 3.10
C ALA A 82 -35.09 11.21 4.19
N GLN A 83 -34.57 11.75 5.29
CA GLN A 83 -34.03 11.04 6.45
C GLN A 83 -33.62 9.61 6.09
N ALA A 84 -32.41 9.45 5.55
CA ALA A 84 -31.81 8.13 5.37
C ALA A 84 -32.09 7.33 6.65
N SER A 85 -32.96 6.33 6.55
CA SER A 85 -33.07 5.29 7.54
C SER A 85 -31.65 4.75 7.75
N ASP A 86 -31.33 4.32 8.97
CA ASP A 86 -30.04 3.73 9.37
C ASP A 86 -29.61 2.48 8.56
N ASP A 87 -30.27 2.21 7.43
CA ASP A 87 -29.81 1.27 6.42
C ASP A 87 -28.49 1.80 5.84
N SER A 88 -27.39 1.27 6.36
CA SER A 88 -26.04 1.48 5.86
C SER A 88 -26.05 1.39 4.34
N ALA A 89 -25.70 2.49 3.67
CA ALA A 89 -25.54 2.49 2.24
C ALA A 89 -24.41 1.52 1.87
N ASP A 90 -24.76 0.28 1.50
CA ASP A 90 -23.83 -0.77 1.14
C ASP A 90 -23.18 -0.42 -0.20
N TRP A 91 -22.01 0.20 -0.14
CA TRP A 91 -21.23 0.48 -1.34
C TRP A 91 -20.67 -0.82 -1.91
N PRO A 92 -20.87 -1.11 -3.21
CA PRO A 92 -20.42 -2.36 -3.78
C PRO A 92 -18.90 -2.47 -3.70
N VAL A 93 -18.41 -3.54 -3.07
CA VAL A 93 -16.99 -3.90 -3.09
C VAL A 93 -16.67 -4.81 -4.26
N SER A 94 -15.41 -4.84 -4.68
CA SER A 94 -14.98 -5.72 -5.77
C SER A 94 -15.25 -7.20 -5.46
N ALA A 95 -15.59 -7.99 -6.48
CA ALA A 95 -15.74 -9.44 -6.35
C ALA A 95 -14.46 -10.12 -5.83
N ARG A 96 -13.28 -9.50 -6.02
CA ARG A 96 -12.00 -9.96 -5.45
C ARG A 96 -11.99 -9.83 -3.93
N ALA A 97 -12.47 -8.71 -3.39
CA ALA A 97 -12.54 -8.50 -1.94
C ALA A 97 -13.44 -9.54 -1.26
N ALA A 98 -14.56 -9.91 -1.88
CA ALA A 98 -15.45 -10.96 -1.38
C ALA A 98 -14.74 -12.33 -1.27
N ARG A 99 -13.87 -12.68 -2.21
CA ARG A 99 -13.09 -13.95 -2.18
C ARG A 99 -12.01 -13.97 -1.09
N LEU A 100 -11.46 -12.81 -0.74
CA LEU A 100 -10.41 -12.69 0.28
C LEU A 100 -10.95 -12.85 1.71
N HIS A 101 -12.23 -12.56 1.95
CA HIS A 101 -12.86 -12.59 3.27
C HIS A 101 -12.77 -13.95 3.99
N SER A 102 -12.71 -15.05 3.22
CA SER A 102 -12.56 -16.42 3.75
C SER A 102 -11.23 -16.69 4.47
N LEU A 103 -10.23 -15.80 4.31
CA LEU A 103 -8.91 -15.96 4.91
C LEU A 103 -8.81 -15.38 6.34
N HIS A 104 -9.80 -14.60 6.78
CA HIS A 104 -9.72 -13.80 8.01
C HIS A 104 -9.93 -14.56 9.33
N ARG A 105 -10.20 -15.87 9.33
CA ARG A 105 -10.06 -16.66 10.56
C ARG A 105 -8.57 -16.91 10.83
N LEU A 106 -7.89 -15.86 11.27
CA LEU A 106 -6.62 -15.93 11.97
C LEU A 106 -6.97 -16.35 13.39
N SER A 107 -6.95 -17.65 13.70
CA SER A 107 -6.73 -18.02 15.09
C SER A 107 -5.31 -17.57 15.40
N SER A 108 -5.18 -16.46 16.11
CA SER A 108 -4.03 -16.21 16.94
C SER A 108 -3.96 -17.32 17.98
N GLN A 109 -3.53 -18.51 17.56
CA GLN A 109 -2.90 -19.43 18.49
C GLN A 109 -1.61 -18.72 18.87
N GLU A 110 -1.64 -18.12 20.06
CA GLU A 110 -0.47 -17.60 20.74
C GLU A 110 0.51 -18.75 20.91
N LEU A 111 1.37 -18.95 19.92
CA LEU A 111 2.53 -19.83 20.05
C LEU A 111 3.39 -19.24 21.17
N ALA A 112 3.60 -20.03 22.23
CA ALA A 112 4.16 -19.61 23.52
C ALA A 112 5.60 -19.09 23.49
N LEU A 113 6.29 -19.20 22.35
CA LEU A 113 7.68 -18.76 22.17
C LEU A 113 7.77 -17.84 20.94
N ARG A 114 7.97 -16.53 21.18
CA ARG A 114 8.16 -15.53 20.12
C ARG A 114 9.54 -14.87 20.24
N PRO A 115 10.50 -15.21 19.37
CA PRO A 115 11.67 -14.34 19.17
C PRO A 115 11.18 -13.08 18.45
N SER A 116 11.08 -11.94 19.15
CA SER A 116 10.66 -10.63 18.58
C SER A 116 10.80 -9.45 19.56
N THR A 117 11.72 -9.50 20.52
CA THR A 117 11.91 -8.37 21.47
C THR A 117 13.30 -7.79 21.27
N PRO A 118 13.45 -6.60 20.65
CA PRO A 118 14.74 -5.98 20.50
C PRO A 118 15.28 -5.60 21.88
N ALA A 119 16.60 -5.51 21.99
CA ALA A 119 17.22 -4.84 23.13
C ALA A 119 16.90 -3.33 23.07
N LEU A 120 15.79 -2.94 23.69
CA LEU A 120 15.16 -1.61 23.57
C LEU A 120 16.14 -0.45 23.85
N ALA A 121 17.07 -0.62 24.79
CA ALA A 121 18.09 0.39 25.08
C ALA A 121 19.05 0.64 23.90
N GLN A 122 19.48 -0.44 23.24
CA GLN A 122 20.39 -0.36 22.09
C GLN A 122 19.66 0.18 20.87
N TRP A 123 18.40 -0.23 20.67
CA TRP A 123 17.53 0.32 19.62
C TRP A 123 17.32 1.83 19.78
N ARG A 124 16.96 2.31 20.98
CA ARG A 124 16.79 3.75 21.26
C ARG A 124 18.09 4.53 21.04
N ARG A 125 19.23 3.98 21.46
CA ARG A 125 20.54 4.61 21.23
C ARG A 125 20.85 4.75 19.75
N ALA A 126 20.63 3.71 18.95
CA ALA A 126 20.82 3.75 17.51
C ALA A 126 19.91 4.78 16.83
N LEU A 127 18.62 4.83 17.20
CA LEU A 127 17.68 5.83 16.69
C LEU A 127 18.13 7.27 16.98
N ASN A 128 18.59 7.55 18.20
CA ASN A 128 19.04 8.89 18.59
C ASN A 128 20.34 9.32 17.87
N GLN A 129 21.15 8.37 17.42
CA GLN A 129 22.36 8.65 16.64
C GLN A 129 22.00 9.04 15.19
N THR A 130 20.99 8.41 14.60
CA THR A 130 20.60 8.66 13.21
C THR A 130 19.65 9.85 13.07
N SER A 131 18.82 10.15 14.07
CA SER A 131 17.84 11.24 14.04
C SER A 131 18.45 12.65 13.94
N GLN A 132 19.76 12.78 14.15
CA GLN A 132 20.48 14.06 14.03
C GLN A 132 20.78 14.43 12.57
N GLN A 133 20.54 13.52 11.61
CA GLN A 133 20.81 13.73 10.20
C GLN A 133 19.52 14.10 9.46
N ALA A 134 19.20 15.40 9.39
CA ALA A 134 17.97 15.90 8.77
C ALA A 134 17.75 15.44 7.32
N GLN A 135 18.83 15.12 6.59
CA GLN A 135 18.78 14.62 5.21
C GLN A 135 18.11 13.24 5.10
N LEU A 136 18.13 12.42 6.16
CA LEU A 136 17.49 11.10 6.20
C LEU A 136 15.96 11.16 6.39
N LEU A 137 15.40 12.34 6.67
CA LEU A 137 13.96 12.54 6.90
C LEU A 137 13.18 12.80 5.60
N GLY A 138 13.88 13.03 4.48
CA GLY A 138 13.28 13.25 3.17
C GLY A 138 13.00 11.95 2.41
N TYR A 139 12.39 12.08 1.22
CA TYR A 139 12.29 10.96 0.29
C TYR A 139 13.68 10.52 -0.17
N GLY A 140 14.03 9.26 0.11
CA GLY A 140 15.29 8.64 -0.29
C GLY A 140 15.21 7.88 -1.63
N ASP A 141 16.21 7.04 -1.86
CA ASP A 141 16.24 6.11 -3.00
C ASP A 141 14.99 5.21 -2.97
N PRO A 142 14.25 5.05 -4.09
CA PRO A 142 13.11 4.14 -4.17
C PRO A 142 13.42 2.72 -3.68
N LEU A 143 14.63 2.22 -3.94
CA LEU A 143 15.09 0.88 -3.52
C LEU A 143 15.34 0.78 -2.01
N GLY A 144 15.30 1.90 -1.30
CA GLY A 144 15.62 2.01 0.11
C GLY A 144 17.05 2.46 0.37
N GLU A 145 17.33 2.73 1.64
CA GLU A 145 18.58 3.33 2.11
C GLU A 145 19.81 2.52 1.67
N LEU A 146 20.80 3.19 1.08
CA LEU A 146 21.97 2.51 0.51
C LEU A 146 22.78 1.81 1.60
N ALA A 147 23.00 2.46 2.74
CA ALA A 147 23.75 1.87 3.85
C ALA A 147 23.12 0.56 4.36
N LEU A 148 21.79 0.47 4.38
CA LEU A 148 21.08 -0.76 4.75
C LEU A 148 21.29 -1.86 3.71
N ARG A 149 21.19 -1.51 2.42
CA ARG A 149 21.43 -2.47 1.33
C ARG A 149 22.88 -2.96 1.31
N GLU A 150 23.85 -2.09 1.57
CA GLU A 150 25.26 -2.48 1.69
C GLU A 150 25.51 -3.41 2.87
N ALA A 151 24.86 -3.18 4.01
CA ALA A 151 24.93 -4.08 5.16
C ALA A 151 24.35 -5.46 4.83
N LEU A 152 23.18 -5.50 4.17
CA LEU A 152 22.51 -6.74 3.77
C LEU A 152 23.30 -7.53 2.71
N ALA A 153 23.93 -6.85 1.75
CA ALA A 153 24.74 -7.47 0.70
C ALA A 153 25.97 -8.23 1.25
N ARG A 154 26.37 -8.00 2.51
CA ARG A 154 27.44 -8.78 3.16
C ARG A 154 26.97 -10.16 3.62
N GLY A 155 25.68 -10.31 3.92
CA GLY A 155 25.08 -11.57 4.37
C GLY A 155 24.57 -12.47 3.24
N VAL A 156 24.30 -11.90 2.06
CA VAL A 156 23.78 -12.63 0.89
C VAL A 156 24.63 -12.32 -0.32
N ARG A 157 24.93 -13.31 -1.17
CA ARG A 157 25.74 -13.14 -2.40
C ARG A 157 25.01 -12.29 -3.45
N CYS A 158 25.07 -10.97 -3.30
CA CYS A 158 24.47 -10.00 -4.22
C CYS A 158 25.16 -8.64 -4.13
N ALA A 159 24.97 -7.81 -5.16
CA ALA A 159 25.34 -6.41 -5.11
C ALA A 159 24.25 -5.58 -4.40
N PRO A 160 24.58 -4.51 -3.65
CA PRO A 160 23.60 -3.65 -2.97
C PRO A 160 22.51 -3.08 -3.88
N GLN A 161 22.82 -2.93 -5.17
CA GLN A 161 21.87 -2.45 -6.17
C GLN A 161 20.74 -3.47 -6.38
N GLN A 162 21.02 -4.77 -6.26
CA GLN A 162 20.03 -5.84 -6.44
C GLN A 162 19.03 -5.95 -5.29
N ILE A 163 19.24 -5.23 -4.20
CA ILE A 163 18.41 -5.30 -3.00
C ILE A 163 17.36 -4.21 -3.06
N VAL A 164 16.11 -4.61 -2.78
CA VAL A 164 14.99 -3.69 -2.62
C VAL A 164 14.45 -3.83 -1.21
N ILE A 165 14.46 -2.74 -0.46
CA ILE A 165 13.86 -2.66 0.87
C ILE A 165 12.34 -2.56 0.73
N THR A 166 11.62 -3.31 1.55
CA THR A 166 10.17 -3.46 1.50
C THR A 166 9.55 -3.30 2.88
N GLU A 167 8.27 -2.96 2.91
CA GLU A 167 7.38 -2.88 4.07
C GLU A 167 7.00 -4.28 4.59
N GLY A 168 8.02 -5.11 4.81
CA GLY A 168 7.95 -6.51 5.21
C GLY A 168 7.80 -7.48 4.03
N ALA A 169 7.98 -8.77 4.31
CA ALA A 169 7.96 -9.84 3.30
C ALA A 169 6.67 -9.88 2.46
N GLN A 170 5.52 -9.52 3.05
CA GLN A 170 4.24 -9.49 2.31
C GLN A 170 4.22 -8.49 1.16
N GLN A 171 4.90 -7.34 1.31
CA GLN A 171 5.02 -6.38 0.21
C GLN A 171 5.94 -6.96 -0.88
N ALA A 172 7.08 -7.55 -0.50
CA ALA A 172 7.98 -8.23 -1.43
C ALA A 172 7.25 -9.33 -2.24
N LEU A 173 6.43 -10.17 -1.58
CA LEU A 173 5.61 -11.19 -2.24
C LEU A 173 4.63 -10.57 -3.25
N THR A 174 3.90 -9.53 -2.83
CA THR A 174 2.94 -8.83 -3.70
C THR A 174 3.64 -8.22 -4.93
N LEU A 175 4.83 -7.65 -4.73
CA LEU A 175 5.63 -7.09 -5.82
C LEU A 175 6.11 -8.17 -6.78
N CYS A 176 6.56 -9.32 -6.28
CA CYS A 176 6.96 -10.45 -7.12
C CYS A 176 5.79 -10.92 -7.99
N VAL A 177 4.60 -11.07 -7.41
CA VAL A 177 3.39 -11.42 -8.18
C VAL A 177 3.11 -10.35 -9.24
N ALA A 178 3.08 -9.08 -8.86
CA ALA A 178 2.78 -7.99 -9.80
C ALA A 178 3.81 -7.84 -10.95
N LEU A 179 5.08 -8.18 -10.71
CA LEU A 179 6.17 -7.98 -11.66
C LEU A 179 6.46 -9.19 -12.55
N LEU A 180 6.13 -10.41 -12.11
CA LEU A 180 6.60 -11.65 -12.73
C LEU A 180 5.49 -12.51 -13.33
N THR A 181 4.24 -12.11 -13.14
CA THR A 181 3.07 -12.93 -13.48
C THR A 181 1.98 -12.09 -14.13
N ASN A 182 1.14 -12.75 -14.91
CA ASN A 182 -0.10 -12.21 -15.47
C ASN A 182 -1.31 -12.87 -14.80
N ARG A 183 -2.47 -12.23 -14.94
CA ARG A 183 -3.74 -12.84 -14.53
C ARG A 183 -3.92 -14.20 -15.20
N GLY A 184 -4.28 -15.20 -14.40
CA GLY A 184 -4.50 -16.57 -14.86
C GLY A 184 -3.25 -17.44 -14.94
N ASP A 185 -2.04 -16.89 -14.73
CA ASP A 185 -0.82 -17.70 -14.59
C ASP A 185 -0.91 -18.63 -13.37
N THR A 186 -0.21 -19.76 -13.43
CA THR A 186 -0.16 -20.74 -12.35
C THR A 186 0.91 -20.38 -11.31
N GLY A 187 0.52 -20.37 -10.04
CA GLY A 187 1.41 -20.16 -8.90
C GLY A 187 1.46 -21.38 -7.98
N TRP A 188 2.62 -21.98 -7.79
CA TRP A 188 2.81 -23.09 -6.85
C TRP A 188 3.08 -22.59 -5.44
N VAL A 189 2.39 -23.18 -4.48
CA VAL A 189 2.56 -22.90 -3.05
C VAL A 189 2.70 -24.20 -2.28
N GLU A 190 3.52 -24.20 -1.24
CA GLU A 190 3.61 -25.31 -0.29
C GLU A 190 2.25 -25.61 0.37
N GLU A 191 1.94 -26.88 0.55
CA GLU A 191 0.78 -27.40 1.28
C GLU A 191 1.21 -28.51 2.26
N PRO A 192 1.12 -28.26 3.59
CA PRO A 192 0.73 -27.00 4.23
C PRO A 192 1.76 -25.89 4.00
N GLY A 193 1.34 -24.63 4.00
CA GLY A 193 2.22 -23.51 3.68
C GLY A 193 1.75 -22.14 4.16
N TYR A 194 2.56 -21.11 3.88
CA TYR A 194 2.30 -19.75 4.34
C TYR A 194 1.09 -19.11 3.65
N ARG A 195 0.09 -18.72 4.45
CA ARG A 195 -1.16 -18.10 3.96
C ARG A 195 -0.92 -16.75 3.27
N GLY A 196 0.11 -16.00 3.66
CA GLY A 196 0.45 -14.71 3.05
C GLY A 196 0.88 -14.84 1.59
N ALA A 197 1.61 -15.91 1.23
CA ALA A 197 1.93 -16.22 -0.16
C ALA A 197 0.67 -16.52 -0.99
N LYS A 198 -0.24 -17.35 -0.46
CA LYS A 198 -1.54 -17.62 -1.09
C LYS A 198 -2.34 -16.33 -1.29
N ALA A 199 -2.35 -15.43 -0.31
CA ALA A 199 -3.04 -14.15 -0.41
C ALA A 199 -2.45 -13.25 -1.51
N ALA A 200 -1.12 -13.16 -1.60
CA ALA A 200 -0.45 -12.38 -2.65
C ALA A 200 -0.78 -12.93 -4.05
N MET A 201 -0.75 -14.26 -4.23
CA MET A 201 -1.10 -14.88 -5.52
C MET A 201 -2.58 -14.67 -5.90
N ARG A 202 -3.51 -14.72 -4.92
CA ARG A 202 -4.93 -14.39 -5.18
C ARG A 202 -5.11 -12.93 -5.59
N LEU A 203 -4.32 -12.01 -5.02
CA LEU A 203 -4.38 -10.60 -5.38
C LEU A 203 -3.96 -10.37 -6.85
N GLY A 204 -3.04 -11.17 -7.36
CA GLY A 204 -2.64 -11.20 -8.77
C GLY A 204 -3.58 -11.99 -9.70
N ASP A 205 -4.69 -12.53 -9.19
CA ASP A 205 -5.59 -13.42 -9.93
C ASP A 205 -4.88 -14.66 -10.53
N LEU A 206 -3.92 -15.25 -9.82
CA LEU A 206 -3.25 -16.50 -10.24
C LEU A 206 -4.13 -17.73 -9.98
N GLN A 207 -3.90 -18.77 -10.78
CA GLN A 207 -4.35 -20.13 -10.48
C GLN A 207 -3.39 -20.74 -9.45
N ILE A 208 -3.82 -20.80 -8.20
CA ILE A 208 -2.96 -21.31 -7.11
C ILE A 208 -3.01 -22.81 -7.09
N GLU A 209 -1.84 -23.43 -7.24
CA GLU A 209 -1.68 -24.88 -7.16
C GLU A 209 -0.96 -25.28 -5.88
N PRO A 210 -1.63 -26.00 -4.97
CA PRO A 210 -0.99 -26.51 -3.77
C PRO A 210 -0.10 -27.70 -4.11
N ILE A 211 1.16 -27.64 -3.69
CA ILE A 211 2.14 -28.71 -3.87
C ILE A 211 2.49 -29.27 -2.49
N ALA A 212 2.40 -30.59 -2.36
CA ALA A 212 2.68 -31.28 -1.11
C ALA A 212 4.09 -31.01 -0.60
N VAL A 213 4.22 -31.00 0.72
CA VAL A 213 5.49 -30.92 1.45
C VAL A 213 5.82 -32.29 2.03
N ASP A 214 7.05 -32.75 1.82
CA ASP A 214 7.60 -33.94 2.46
C ASP A 214 8.70 -33.57 3.48
N ALA A 215 9.41 -34.58 4.00
CA ALA A 215 10.50 -34.37 4.96
C ALA A 215 11.67 -33.51 4.41
N GLN A 216 11.70 -33.25 3.09
CA GLN A 216 12.67 -32.39 2.43
C GLN A 216 12.03 -31.11 1.85
N GLY A 217 10.88 -30.68 2.37
CA GLY A 217 10.20 -29.45 1.93
C GLY A 217 9.30 -29.67 0.72
N LEU A 218 9.15 -28.65 -0.12
CA LEU A 218 8.33 -28.70 -1.35
C LEU A 218 8.69 -29.91 -2.23
N ALA A 219 7.69 -30.74 -2.55
CA ALA A 219 7.88 -32.04 -3.21
C ALA A 219 7.04 -32.18 -4.50
N PRO A 220 7.36 -31.41 -5.57
CA PRO A 220 6.63 -31.50 -6.82
C PRO A 220 6.95 -32.81 -7.55
N THR A 221 5.92 -33.50 -7.99
CA THR A 221 6.01 -34.72 -8.82
C THR A 221 6.23 -34.38 -10.28
N ALA A 222 6.64 -35.35 -11.09
CA ALA A 222 6.76 -35.16 -12.54
C ALA A 222 5.41 -34.78 -13.19
N GLN A 223 4.30 -35.27 -12.64
CA GLN A 223 2.95 -34.95 -13.11
C GLN A 223 2.60 -33.48 -12.88
N ASP A 224 2.98 -32.90 -11.73
CA ASP A 224 2.73 -31.48 -11.43
C ASP A 224 3.35 -30.57 -12.50
N TRP A 225 4.61 -30.82 -12.86
CA TRP A 225 5.32 -30.08 -13.90
C TRP A 225 4.69 -30.20 -15.29
N GLN A 226 4.04 -31.33 -15.59
CA GLN A 226 3.43 -31.60 -16.89
C GLN A 226 2.03 -31.00 -17.01
N GLN A 227 1.19 -31.19 -15.98
CA GLN A 227 -0.22 -30.82 -16.03
C GLN A 227 -0.45 -29.35 -15.67
N ARG A 228 0.34 -28.81 -14.73
CA ARG A 228 0.13 -27.46 -14.18
C ARG A 228 1.47 -26.73 -14.02
N PRO A 229 2.21 -26.50 -15.12
CA PRO A 229 3.52 -25.85 -15.04
C PRO A 229 3.40 -24.45 -14.41
N PRO A 230 4.25 -24.10 -13.43
CA PRO A 230 4.15 -22.83 -12.73
C PRO A 230 4.79 -21.70 -13.53
N ARG A 231 4.24 -20.49 -13.42
CA ARG A 231 4.99 -19.26 -13.68
C ARG A 231 5.81 -18.84 -12.45
N LEU A 232 5.29 -19.12 -11.26
CA LEU A 232 5.87 -18.68 -9.99
C LEU A 232 5.78 -19.82 -8.96
N ILE A 233 6.86 -20.08 -8.24
CA ILE A 233 6.95 -21.08 -7.18
C ILE A 233 7.31 -20.36 -5.89
N TYR A 234 6.55 -20.56 -4.82
CA TYR A 234 6.88 -20.08 -3.48
C TYR A 234 7.38 -21.24 -2.61
N THR A 235 8.53 -21.06 -1.95
CA THR A 235 9.08 -22.06 -1.04
C THR A 235 9.83 -21.44 0.14
N THR A 236 9.85 -22.16 1.26
CA THR A 236 10.58 -21.81 2.49
C THR A 236 11.67 -22.86 2.75
N PRO A 237 12.77 -22.86 1.99
CA PRO A 237 13.64 -24.04 1.88
C PRO A 237 14.56 -24.22 3.09
N THR A 238 14.86 -23.15 3.83
CA THR A 238 15.73 -23.20 5.03
C THR A 238 15.01 -23.82 6.21
N HIS A 239 13.80 -23.34 6.53
CA HIS A 239 12.87 -23.99 7.45
C HIS A 239 11.45 -23.89 6.91
N GLN A 240 10.89 -25.01 6.48
CA GLN A 240 9.57 -25.03 5.86
C GLN A 240 8.52 -24.55 6.87
N TYR A 241 7.71 -23.57 6.49
CA TYR A 241 6.59 -23.14 7.33
C TYR A 241 5.31 -23.89 6.95
N PRO A 242 4.65 -24.64 7.87
CA PRO A 242 4.88 -24.71 9.31
C PRO A 242 5.64 -25.96 9.79
N THR A 243 6.04 -26.88 8.90
CA THR A 243 6.53 -28.22 9.31
C THR A 243 7.93 -28.24 9.89
N GLY A 244 8.73 -27.20 9.66
CA GLY A 244 10.15 -27.11 10.03
C GLY A 244 11.10 -27.92 9.12
N ALA A 245 10.59 -28.56 8.06
CA ALA A 245 11.42 -29.36 7.16
C ALA A 245 12.53 -28.52 6.51
N ILE A 246 13.73 -29.09 6.42
CA ILE A 246 14.88 -28.44 5.77
C ILE A 246 15.04 -29.04 4.37
N MET A 247 14.97 -28.20 3.34
CA MET A 247 15.12 -28.66 1.97
C MET A 247 16.58 -29.04 1.66
N SER A 248 16.79 -30.29 1.27
CA SER A 248 18.12 -30.83 0.94
C SER A 248 18.75 -30.10 -0.24
N ALA A 249 20.08 -30.04 -0.30
CA ALA A 249 20.80 -29.43 -1.42
C ALA A 249 20.42 -30.08 -2.78
N ALA A 250 20.21 -31.40 -2.80
CA ALA A 250 19.76 -32.12 -3.98
C ALA A 250 18.37 -31.67 -4.44
N ARG A 251 17.41 -31.52 -3.51
CA ARG A 251 16.06 -31.01 -3.81
C ARG A 251 16.10 -29.57 -4.32
N ARG A 252 16.91 -28.70 -3.70
CA ARG A 252 17.13 -27.31 -4.12
C ARG A 252 17.64 -27.26 -5.57
N LEU A 253 18.68 -28.03 -5.90
CA LEU A 253 19.25 -28.09 -7.26
C LEU A 253 18.26 -28.67 -8.28
N ALA A 254 17.51 -29.71 -7.93
CA ALA A 254 16.48 -30.28 -8.79
C ALA A 254 15.37 -29.27 -9.10
N LEU A 255 14.91 -28.53 -8.08
CA LEU A 255 13.90 -27.49 -8.22
C LEU A 255 14.40 -26.33 -9.10
N LEU A 256 15.65 -25.89 -8.91
CA LEU A 256 16.29 -24.87 -9.76
C LEU A 256 16.35 -25.31 -11.22
N ALA A 257 16.82 -26.53 -11.49
CA ALA A 257 16.92 -27.06 -12.85
C ALA A 257 15.55 -27.24 -13.52
N ALA A 258 14.52 -27.65 -12.77
CA ALA A 258 13.16 -27.74 -13.27
C ALA A 258 12.57 -26.34 -13.56
N ALA A 259 12.71 -25.39 -12.63
CA ALA A 259 12.24 -24.03 -12.83
C ALA A 259 12.88 -23.36 -14.05
N GLN A 260 14.18 -23.54 -14.27
CA GLN A 260 14.86 -23.04 -15.46
C GLN A 260 14.27 -23.63 -16.76
N ARG A 261 14.04 -24.95 -16.81
CA ARG A 261 13.44 -25.61 -17.98
C ARG A 261 12.03 -25.11 -18.28
N HIS A 262 11.25 -24.84 -17.25
CA HIS A 262 9.86 -24.35 -17.36
C HIS A 262 9.74 -22.82 -17.38
N GLN A 263 10.87 -22.08 -17.35
CA GLN A 263 10.89 -20.61 -17.27
C GLN A 263 10.06 -20.06 -16.09
N ALA A 264 10.07 -20.79 -14.97
CA ALA A 264 9.39 -20.44 -13.74
C ALA A 264 10.31 -19.64 -12.82
N TRP A 265 9.76 -18.65 -12.14
CA TRP A 265 10.45 -17.94 -11.05
C TRP A 265 10.27 -18.69 -9.74
N ILE A 266 11.30 -18.66 -8.89
CA ILE A 266 11.25 -19.18 -7.52
C ILE A 266 11.35 -17.99 -6.56
N ILE A 267 10.41 -17.89 -5.64
CA ILE A 267 10.50 -17.06 -4.46
C ILE A 267 11.02 -17.94 -3.34
N GLU A 268 12.24 -17.65 -2.89
CA GLU A 268 12.81 -18.20 -1.66
C GLU A 268 12.49 -17.25 -0.51
N ASP A 269 11.56 -17.64 0.36
CA ASP A 269 11.19 -16.88 1.56
C ASP A 269 11.98 -17.40 2.76
N ASP A 270 12.87 -16.55 3.27
CA ASP A 270 13.77 -16.85 4.37
C ASP A 270 13.44 -15.95 5.57
N TYR A 271 12.56 -16.45 6.42
CA TYR A 271 12.00 -15.68 7.54
C TYR A 271 12.74 -15.88 8.87
N ASP A 272 13.58 -16.91 8.99
CA ASP A 272 14.21 -17.30 10.25
C ASP A 272 15.59 -17.97 10.14
N SER A 273 16.30 -17.89 9.01
CA SER A 273 17.65 -18.49 8.88
C SER A 273 18.64 -18.02 9.95
N ASP A 274 18.47 -16.82 10.50
CA ASP A 274 19.26 -16.28 11.61
C ASP A 274 19.11 -17.08 12.92
N PHE A 275 18.06 -17.91 13.05
CA PHE A 275 17.71 -18.64 14.28
C PHE A 275 18.13 -20.10 14.25
N ARG A 276 19.37 -20.38 13.84
CA ARG A 276 19.93 -21.74 13.90
C ARG A 276 20.71 -21.96 15.19
N TYR A 277 20.19 -22.82 16.08
CA TYR A 277 20.84 -23.12 17.38
C TYR A 277 22.16 -23.89 17.25
N SER A 278 22.34 -24.68 16.19
CA SER A 278 23.51 -25.52 16.00
C SER A 278 23.89 -25.66 14.53
N GLY A 279 25.21 -25.59 14.27
CA GLY A 279 25.79 -25.73 12.94
C GLY A 279 25.89 -24.41 12.17
N GLU A 280 26.58 -24.47 11.04
CA GLU A 280 26.77 -23.33 10.14
C GLU A 280 25.45 -22.88 9.47
N PRO A 281 25.32 -21.62 9.03
CA PRO A 281 24.16 -21.17 8.26
C PRO A 281 23.90 -22.03 7.02
N ILE A 282 22.61 -22.27 6.69
CA ILE A 282 22.24 -22.97 5.46
C ILE A 282 22.35 -21.99 4.29
N ALA A 283 23.09 -22.37 3.26
CA ALA A 283 23.23 -21.56 2.06
C ALA A 283 21.88 -21.38 1.33
N ALA A 284 21.54 -20.13 1.00
CA ALA A 284 20.37 -19.78 0.22
C ALA A 284 20.42 -20.39 -1.20
N MET A 285 19.26 -20.81 -1.73
CA MET A 285 19.10 -21.33 -3.09
C MET A 285 19.57 -20.31 -4.14
N GLN A 286 19.34 -19.02 -3.88
CA GLN A 286 19.78 -17.92 -4.74
C GLN A 286 21.27 -17.99 -5.10
N GLY A 287 22.12 -18.46 -4.18
CA GLY A 287 23.57 -18.52 -4.35
C GLY A 287 24.12 -19.85 -4.88
N MET A 288 23.28 -20.87 -5.10
CA MET A 288 23.72 -22.24 -5.43
C MET A 288 24.09 -22.45 -6.91
N ALA A 289 23.57 -21.63 -7.81
CA ALA A 289 23.88 -21.68 -9.24
C ALA A 289 23.93 -20.25 -9.81
N GLN A 290 24.39 -20.06 -11.04
CA GLN A 290 24.21 -18.81 -11.78
C GLN A 290 24.10 -19.11 -13.28
N PRO A 291 23.17 -18.46 -14.03
CA PRO A 291 22.08 -17.61 -13.53
C PRO A 291 20.97 -18.44 -12.85
N THR A 292 20.31 -17.92 -11.80
CA THR A 292 19.17 -18.60 -11.14
C THR A 292 17.88 -17.81 -11.34
N PRO A 293 16.71 -18.45 -11.47
CA PRO A 293 15.45 -17.72 -11.50
C PRO A 293 14.92 -17.44 -10.07
N VAL A 294 15.81 -17.23 -9.09
CA VAL A 294 15.43 -17.08 -7.68
C VAL A 294 15.37 -15.62 -7.28
N ILE A 295 14.30 -15.25 -6.60
CA ILE A 295 14.18 -14.02 -5.82
C ILE A 295 14.17 -14.42 -4.35
N TYR A 296 15.21 -13.97 -3.64
CA TYR A 296 15.32 -14.19 -2.21
C TYR A 296 14.55 -13.10 -1.47
N ILE A 297 13.75 -13.46 -0.49
CA ILE A 297 13.01 -12.54 0.38
C ILE A 297 13.46 -12.80 1.82
N GLY A 298 13.86 -11.73 2.50
CA GLY A 298 14.17 -11.75 3.93
C GLY A 298 13.27 -10.80 4.73
N SER A 299 13.19 -11.01 6.04
CA SER A 299 12.43 -10.13 6.93
C SER A 299 13.11 -9.93 8.28
N PHE A 300 12.98 -8.70 8.81
CA PHE A 300 13.40 -8.38 10.18
C PHE A 300 12.31 -8.63 11.24
N SER A 301 11.16 -9.18 10.83
CA SER A 301 10.02 -9.36 11.74
C SER A 301 10.30 -10.33 12.89
N LYS A 302 11.25 -11.25 12.71
CA LYS A 302 11.66 -12.24 13.72
C LYS A 302 12.95 -11.86 14.45
N THR A 303 13.89 -11.20 13.77
CA THR A 303 15.16 -10.74 14.37
C THR A 303 15.03 -9.47 15.20
N LEU A 304 14.12 -8.57 14.82
CA LEU A 304 13.82 -7.35 15.57
C LEU A 304 12.44 -7.46 16.21
N PHE A 305 11.40 -6.99 15.51
CA PHE A 305 10.02 -7.06 15.96
C PHE A 305 9.06 -6.86 14.77
N PRO A 306 7.88 -7.49 14.78
CA PRO A 306 6.97 -7.47 13.64
C PRO A 306 6.39 -6.09 13.33
N ALA A 307 6.25 -5.21 14.33
CA ALA A 307 5.72 -3.86 14.14
C ALA A 307 6.67 -2.94 13.37
N LEU A 308 7.96 -3.30 13.24
CA LEU A 308 8.92 -2.53 12.43
C LEU A 308 8.60 -2.60 10.94
N ARG A 309 8.00 -3.72 10.49
CA ARG A 309 7.59 -3.94 9.10
C ARG A 309 8.69 -3.68 8.07
N ILE A 310 9.94 -4.04 8.36
CA ILE A 310 11.03 -3.99 7.37
C ILE A 310 11.30 -5.41 6.86
N GLY A 311 11.40 -5.52 5.53
CA GLY A 311 11.90 -6.70 4.83
C GLY A 311 12.71 -6.28 3.62
N TYR A 312 13.21 -7.24 2.87
CA TYR A 312 13.96 -6.97 1.65
C TYR A 312 13.78 -8.11 0.65
N MET A 313 13.96 -7.80 -0.63
CA MET A 313 14.10 -8.80 -1.67
C MET A 313 15.38 -8.60 -2.46
N VAL A 314 16.02 -9.69 -2.86
CA VAL A 314 17.19 -9.69 -3.72
C VAL A 314 16.75 -10.11 -5.12
N CYS A 315 16.77 -9.17 -6.05
CA CYS A 315 16.41 -9.41 -7.44
C CYS A 315 17.53 -10.13 -8.21
N CYS A 316 17.13 -10.99 -9.15
CA CYS A 316 18.07 -11.59 -10.10
C CYS A 316 18.76 -10.50 -10.95
N PRO A 317 20.01 -10.72 -11.40
CA PRO A 317 20.68 -9.82 -12.32
C PRO A 317 19.83 -9.47 -13.57
N PRO A 318 20.07 -8.32 -14.22
CA PRO A 318 19.23 -7.80 -15.31
C PRO A 318 19.03 -8.77 -16.49
N ARG A 319 19.94 -9.73 -16.68
CA ARG A 319 19.89 -10.73 -17.75
C ARG A 319 18.80 -11.80 -17.56
N CYS A 320 18.21 -11.92 -16.36
CA CYS A 320 17.21 -12.94 -16.05
C CYS A 320 15.80 -12.55 -16.54
N CYS A 321 15.47 -11.26 -16.60
CA CYS A 321 14.15 -10.78 -17.03
C CYS A 321 14.13 -10.59 -18.55
N ARG A 322 13.88 -11.66 -19.31
CA ARG A 322 13.60 -11.53 -20.75
C ARG A 322 12.20 -10.94 -20.93
N GLY A 323 12.10 -9.75 -21.54
CA GLY A 323 10.80 -9.20 -21.99
C GLY A 323 10.59 -7.71 -21.77
N CYS A 324 11.13 -7.09 -20.70
CA CYS A 324 10.84 -5.67 -20.41
C CYS A 324 11.92 -4.68 -20.89
N GLY A 325 13.04 -5.16 -21.45
CA GLY A 325 14.15 -4.30 -21.92
C GLY A 325 14.80 -3.43 -20.83
N ARG A 326 14.39 -3.59 -19.57
CA ARG A 326 14.83 -2.81 -18.40
C ARG A 326 15.27 -3.75 -17.27
N PRO A 327 16.17 -3.33 -16.37
CA PRO A 327 16.44 -4.09 -15.16
C PRO A 327 15.14 -4.23 -14.34
N CYS A 328 14.89 -5.40 -13.72
CA CYS A 328 13.76 -5.65 -12.81
C CYS A 328 13.54 -4.52 -11.78
N MET A 329 14.64 -3.90 -11.35
CA MET A 329 14.67 -2.77 -10.43
C MET A 329 14.04 -1.48 -10.97
N SER A 330 14.15 -1.21 -12.27
CA SER A 330 13.48 -0.06 -12.92
C SER A 330 11.97 -0.27 -12.97
N CYS A 331 11.51 -1.52 -13.10
CA CYS A 331 10.10 -1.86 -13.00
C CYS A 331 9.59 -1.67 -11.57
N TYR A 332 10.39 -1.98 -10.53
CA TYR A 332 10.00 -1.72 -9.14
C TYR A 332 9.78 -0.22 -8.86
N ALA A 333 10.70 0.66 -9.27
CA ALA A 333 10.52 2.11 -9.09
C ALA A 333 9.28 2.63 -9.82
N ALA A 334 8.96 2.06 -10.98
CA ALA A 334 7.74 2.38 -11.72
C ALA A 334 6.46 1.89 -11.01
N VAL A 335 6.46 0.65 -10.51
CA VAL A 335 5.30 0.04 -9.83
C VAL A 335 5.00 0.70 -8.48
N THR A 336 6.03 1.13 -7.75
CA THR A 336 5.86 1.77 -6.45
C THR A 336 5.59 3.27 -6.53
N GLY A 337 5.57 3.86 -7.74
CA GLY A 337 5.37 5.29 -7.93
C GLY A 337 6.46 6.18 -7.31
N ARG A 338 7.54 5.58 -6.79
CA ARG A 338 8.68 6.27 -6.18
C ARG A 338 9.61 6.78 -7.28
N ASN A 339 9.14 7.77 -8.03
CA ASN A 339 9.94 8.44 -9.04
C ASN A 339 10.82 9.50 -8.36
N SER A 340 12.13 9.45 -8.56
CA SER A 340 13.10 10.41 -8.00
C SER A 340 13.01 11.82 -8.61
N ARG A 341 12.00 12.08 -9.46
CA ARG A 341 11.75 13.42 -9.98
C ARG A 341 11.20 14.27 -8.84
N ARG A 342 12.11 15.02 -8.21
CA ARG A 342 11.81 16.19 -7.36
C ARG A 342 10.55 16.87 -7.88
N TRP A 343 9.50 16.91 -7.07
CA TRP A 343 8.40 17.83 -7.27
C TRP A 343 8.97 19.25 -7.21
N ARG A 344 9.35 19.79 -8.37
CA ARG A 344 9.65 21.21 -8.55
C ARG A 344 8.33 21.95 -8.63
N TYR A 345 7.63 22.02 -7.51
CA TYR A 345 6.52 22.94 -7.31
C TYR A 345 6.62 23.45 -5.88
N PHE A 346 7.56 24.38 -5.68
CA PHE A 346 7.44 25.57 -4.83
C PHE A 346 8.45 26.60 -5.34
#